data_AF-A0A958C0A2-F1
#
_entry.id   AF-A0A958C0A2-F1
#
_cell.length_a   1.000
_cell.length_b   1.000
_cell.length_c   1.000
_cell.angle_alpha   90.00
_cell.angle_beta   90.00
_cell.angle_gamma   90.00
#
_symmetry.space_group_name_H-M   'P 1'
#
loop_
_entity.id
_entity.type
_entity.pdbx_description
1 polymer ?
#
loop_
_entity_poly.entity_id
_entity_poly.type
_entity_poly.pdbx_seq_one_letter_code
_entity_poly.pdbx_strand_id
1 'polypeptide(L)'
;IASGMIFIIGMETVVDLYGQDPAQAATVWSAIDPVFEGLGGGVELVGGLWVLLVSWAALQTGGLPRVLNYFGLVIGVAGIITVVPTLGELGAMVFGLGQIVWFVWLGIDMLRRSSSVTAQKPNAMLAKS
;
A
#
# COMPACT_ATOMS: atom_id res chain seq x y z
N ILE A 1 -3.86 0.65 -10.71
CA ILE A 1 -4.72 -0.23 -11.54
C ILE A 1 -4.28 -0.21 -12.99
N ALA A 2 -4.26 0.95 -13.66
CA ALA A 2 -3.76 1.04 -15.04
C ALA A 2 -2.31 0.54 -15.19
N SER A 3 -1.41 0.96 -14.29
CA SER A 3 -0.03 0.45 -14.23
C SER A 3 0.03 -1.08 -14.14
N GLY A 4 -0.65 -1.68 -13.15
CA GLY A 4 -0.70 -3.14 -13.00
C GLY A 4 -1.26 -3.89 -14.21
N MET A 5 -2.28 -3.34 -14.88
CA MET A 5 -2.82 -3.93 -16.12
C MET A 5 -1.82 -3.85 -17.27
N ILE A 6 -1.13 -2.72 -17.43
CA ILE A 6 -0.07 -2.54 -18.43
C ILE A 6 1.06 -3.53 -18.18
N PHE A 7 1.46 -3.74 -16.93
CA PHE A 7 2.48 -4.72 -16.57
C PHE A 7 2.05 -6.15 -16.90
N ILE A 8 0.86 -6.57 -16.45
CA ILE A 8 0.39 -7.96 -16.65
C ILE A 8 0.25 -8.29 -18.14
N ILE A 9 -0.47 -7.47 -18.89
CA ILE A 9 -0.72 -7.71 -20.33
C ILE A 9 0.56 -7.48 -21.15
N GLY A 10 1.33 -6.45 -20.80
CA GLY A 10 2.59 -6.13 -21.46
C GLY A 10 3.63 -7.23 -21.29
N MET A 11 3.72 -7.80 -20.09
CA MET A 11 4.63 -8.91 -19.79
C MET A 11 4.24 -10.19 -20.53
N GLU A 12 2.95 -10.51 -20.63
CA GLU A 12 2.46 -11.62 -21.47
C GLU A 12 2.93 -11.47 -22.92
N THR A 13 2.77 -10.26 -23.48
CA THR A 13 3.23 -9.96 -24.85
C THR A 13 4.76 -10.14 -25.01
N VAL A 14 5.55 -9.71 -24.03
CA VAL A 14 7.01 -9.84 -24.05
C VAL A 14 7.45 -11.31 -23.96
N VAL A 15 6.79 -12.10 -23.13
CA VAL A 15 7.08 -13.54 -22.97
C VAL A 15 6.78 -14.30 -24.26
N ASP A 16 5.65 -14.03 -24.92
CA ASP A 16 5.28 -14.67 -26.18
C ASP A 16 6.26 -14.34 -27.32
N LEU A 17 6.74 -13.09 -27.37
CA LEU A 17 7.73 -12.65 -28.34
C LEU A 17 9.12 -13.25 -28.06
N TYR A 18 9.48 -13.43 -26.79
CA TYR A 18 10.82 -13.90 -26.41
C TYR A 18 11.14 -15.28 -27.00
N GLY A 19 10.14 -16.15 -27.13
CA GLY A 19 10.31 -17.46 -27.78
C GLY A 19 10.54 -17.41 -29.30
N GLN A 20 10.26 -16.27 -29.94
CA GLN A 20 10.32 -16.08 -31.40
C GLN A 20 11.47 -15.15 -31.80
N ASP A 21 11.56 -14.00 -31.15
CA ASP A 21 12.58 -12.97 -31.35
C ASP A 21 12.90 -12.24 -30.02
N PRO A 22 13.97 -12.68 -29.32
CA PRO A 22 14.41 -12.04 -28.08
C PRO A 22 14.78 -10.55 -28.22
N ALA A 23 15.26 -10.11 -29.39
CA ALA A 23 15.65 -8.73 -29.60
C ALA A 23 14.42 -7.82 -29.74
N GLN A 24 13.39 -8.32 -30.42
CA GLN A 24 12.11 -7.64 -30.49
C GLN A 24 11.43 -7.60 -29.11
N ALA A 25 11.49 -8.69 -28.35
CA ALA A 25 10.96 -8.75 -26.98
C ALA A 25 11.60 -7.68 -26.06
N ALA A 26 12.93 -7.52 -26.12
CA ALA A 26 13.64 -6.50 -25.35
C ALA A 26 13.23 -5.07 -25.75
N THR A 27 12.95 -4.85 -27.03
CA THR A 27 12.48 -3.55 -27.54
C THR A 27 11.08 -3.23 -27.00
N VAL A 28 10.17 -4.21 -27.04
CA VAL A 28 8.81 -4.08 -26.49
C VAL A 28 8.86 -3.85 -24.98
N TRP A 29 9.71 -4.58 -24.25
CA TRP A 29 9.92 -4.37 -22.82
C TRP A 29 10.39 -2.94 -22.53
N SER A 30 11.37 -2.44 -23.29
CA SER A 30 11.91 -1.08 -23.12
C SER A 30 10.89 0.02 -23.38
N ALA A 31 9.82 -0.26 -24.13
CA ALA A 31 8.71 0.67 -24.34
C ALA A 31 7.66 0.62 -23.22
N ILE A 32 7.47 -0.55 -22.58
CA ILE A 32 6.45 -0.79 -21.57
C ILE A 32 6.93 -0.40 -20.17
N ASP A 33 8.16 -0.79 -19.83
CA ASP A 33 8.74 -0.65 -18.49
C ASP A 33 8.70 0.81 -17.97
N PRO A 34 9.12 1.83 -18.74
CA PRO A 34 9.04 3.23 -18.28
C PRO A 34 7.61 3.73 -18.09
N VAL A 35 6.64 3.20 -18.85
CA VAL A 35 5.22 3.61 -18.75
C VAL A 35 4.59 3.01 -17.50
N PHE A 36 4.87 1.73 -17.24
CA PHE A 36 4.45 1.07 -16.02
C PHE A 36 5.04 1.75 -14.78
N GLU A 37 6.36 1.97 -14.76
CA GLU A 37 7.06 2.65 -13.68
C GLU A 37 6.60 4.11 -13.55
N GLY A 38 6.34 4.83 -14.64
CA GLY A 38 5.82 6.20 -14.56
C GLY A 38 4.40 6.30 -13.98
N LEU A 39 3.57 5.27 -14.15
CA LEU A 39 2.19 5.25 -13.65
C LEU A 39 2.06 4.63 -12.25
N GLY A 40 3.00 3.77 -11.86
CA GLY A 40 2.95 2.99 -10.62
C GLY A 40 4.15 3.15 -9.70
N GLY A 41 5.34 3.36 -10.26
CA GLY A 41 6.57 3.61 -9.55
C GLY A 41 6.60 5.02 -8.95
N GLY A 42 6.90 5.11 -7.65
CA GLY A 42 6.96 6.37 -6.92
C GLY A 42 5.74 6.63 -6.02
N VAL A 43 4.74 5.74 -6.03
CA VAL A 43 3.65 5.78 -5.04
C VAL A 43 4.14 5.41 -3.65
N GLU A 44 5.25 4.69 -3.55
CA GLU A 44 5.85 4.20 -2.31
C GLU A 44 6.34 5.34 -1.42
N LEU A 45 6.94 6.37 -2.01
CA LEU A 45 7.45 7.51 -1.25
C LEU A 45 6.30 8.33 -0.67
N VAL A 46 5.34 8.70 -1.53
CA VAL A 46 4.19 9.52 -1.12
C VAL A 46 3.29 8.76 -0.16
N GLY A 47 3.00 7.50 -0.47
CA GLY A 47 2.23 6.60 0.38
C GLY A 47 2.95 6.32 1.69
N GLY A 48 4.26 6.04 1.66
CA GLY A 48 5.10 5.81 2.83
C GLY A 48 5.09 6.98 3.79
N LEU A 49 5.30 8.20 3.28
CA LEU A 49 5.20 9.43 4.06
C LEU A 49 3.81 9.59 4.68
N TRP A 50 2.75 9.36 3.90
CA TRP A 50 1.38 9.46 4.41
C TRP A 50 1.10 8.47 5.54
N VAL A 51 1.45 7.18 5.37
CA VAL A 51 1.26 6.15 6.41
C VAL A 51 2.04 6.51 7.67
N LEU A 52 3.29 6.99 7.51
CA LEU A 52 4.14 7.40 8.62
C LEU A 52 3.50 8.53 9.43
N LEU A 53 3.02 9.57 8.75
CA LEU A 53 2.37 10.72 9.39
C LEU A 53 1.05 10.32 10.08
N VAL A 54 0.21 9.51 9.42
CA VAL A 54 -1.05 9.01 10.01
C VAL A 54 -0.78 8.19 11.27
N SER A 55 0.18 7.26 11.19
CA SER A 55 0.54 6.39 12.30
C SER A 55 1.13 7.19 13.47
N TRP A 56 1.96 8.20 13.17
CA TRP A 56 2.52 9.11 14.15
C TRP A 56 1.44 9.94 14.86
N ALA A 57 0.52 10.55 14.09
CA ALA A 57 -0.58 11.32 14.65
C ALA A 57 -1.52 10.46 15.51
N ALA A 58 -1.77 9.22 15.09
CA ALA A 58 -2.60 8.27 15.84
C ALA A 58 -1.95 7.80 17.15
N LEU A 59 -0.61 7.73 17.22
CA LEU A 59 0.12 7.48 18.48
C LEU A 59 -0.04 8.64 19.46
N GLN A 60 0.04 9.88 18.97
CA GLN A 60 -0.10 11.07 19.82
C GLN A 60 -1.51 11.22 20.39
N THR A 61 -2.53 10.90 19.58
CA THR A 61 -3.94 11.05 19.97
C THR A 61 -4.52 9.83 20.68
N GLY A 62 -3.83 8.68 20.65
CA GLY A 62 -4.39 7.40 21.10
C GLY A 62 -5.55 6.91 20.23
N GLY A 63 -5.72 7.47 19.02
CA GLY A 63 -6.87 7.24 18.15
C GLY A 63 -6.91 5.86 17.50
N LEU A 64 -5.82 5.09 17.48
CA LEU A 64 -5.71 3.74 16.91
C LEU A 64 -4.89 2.81 17.83
N PRO A 65 -4.95 1.47 17.67
CA PRO A 65 -4.18 0.54 18.48
C PRO A 65 -2.69 0.81 18.30
N ARG A 66 -1.93 0.85 19.40
CA ARG A 66 -0.49 1.16 19.37
C ARG A 66 0.29 0.23 18.43
N VAL A 67 -0.06 -1.06 18.40
CA VAL A 67 0.61 -2.05 17.55
C VAL A 67 0.41 -1.74 16.06
N LEU A 68 -0.80 -1.34 15.67
CA LEU A 68 -1.11 -0.93 14.29
C LEU A 68 -0.27 0.30 13.88
N ASN A 69 -0.12 1.26 14.79
CA ASN A 69 0.67 2.46 14.50
C ASN A 69 2.16 2.18 14.39
N TYR A 70 2.74 1.35 15.29
CA TYR A 70 4.15 0.97 15.16
C TYR A 70 4.41 0.18 13.87
N PHE A 71 3.49 -0.71 13.50
CA PHE A 71 3.54 -1.39 12.21
C PHE A 71 3.51 -0.37 11.06
N GLY A 72 2.58 0.58 11.10
CA GLY A 72 2.49 1.65 10.12
C GLY A 72 3.74 2.54 10.04
N LEU A 73 4.43 2.80 11.15
CA LEU A 73 5.71 3.51 11.12
C LEU A 73 6.77 2.71 10.34
N VAL A 74 6.88 1.40 10.59
CA VAL A 74 7.83 0.53 9.86
C VAL A 74 7.52 0.51 8.37
N ILE A 75 6.25 0.34 8.00
CA ILE A 75 5.83 0.34 6.60
C ILE A 75 6.06 1.71 5.95
N GLY A 76 5.76 2.79 6.67
CA GLY A 76 6.00 4.15 6.20
C GLY A 76 7.47 4.45 5.94
N VAL A 77 8.37 4.01 6.84
CA VAL A 77 9.82 4.11 6.64
C VAL A 77 10.27 3.28 5.43
N ALA A 78 9.76 2.06 5.25
CA ALA A 78 10.08 1.24 4.09
C ALA A 78 9.70 1.92 2.77
N GLY A 79 8.55 2.62 2.74
CA GLY A 79 8.13 3.41 1.57
C GLY A 79 9.04 4.62 1.29
N ILE A 80 9.60 5.26 2.31
CA ILE A 80 10.56 6.36 2.11
C ILE A 80 11.92 5.86 1.62
N ILE A 81 12.36 4.69 2.10
CA ILE A 81 13.64 4.08 1.72
C ILE A 81 13.71 3.75 0.22
N THR A 82 12.57 3.66 -0.50
CA THR A 82 12.55 3.32 -1.92
C THR A 82 13.30 4.30 -2.82
N VAL A 83 13.50 5.54 -2.36
CA VAL A 83 14.29 6.56 -3.07
C VAL A 83 15.77 6.17 -3.14
N VAL A 84 16.24 5.31 -2.24
CA VAL A 84 17.63 4.83 -2.22
C VAL A 84 17.77 3.71 -3.25
N PRO A 85 18.56 3.89 -4.33
CA PRO A 85 18.60 2.91 -5.44
C PRO A 85 18.96 1.49 -5.01
N THR A 86 19.87 1.33 -4.04
CA THR A 86 20.31 0.02 -3.54
C THR A 86 19.26 -0.69 -2.66
N LEU A 87 18.28 0.05 -2.14
CA LEU A 87 17.22 -0.46 -1.26
C LEU A 87 15.83 -0.30 -1.89
N GLY A 88 15.75 0.22 -3.12
CA GLY A 88 14.52 0.58 -3.81
C GLY A 88 13.52 -0.56 -3.84
N GLU A 89 13.94 -1.68 -4.43
CA GLU A 89 13.11 -2.84 -4.66
C GLU A 89 12.71 -3.54 -3.35
N LEU A 90 13.64 -3.69 -2.41
CA LEU A 90 13.34 -4.24 -1.08
C LEU A 90 12.33 -3.34 -0.33
N GLY A 91 12.52 -2.03 -0.36
CA GLY A 91 11.61 -1.06 0.24
C GLY A 91 10.22 -1.15 -0.39
N ALA A 92 10.14 -1.25 -1.72
CA ALA A 92 8.89 -1.35 -2.45
C ALA A 92 8.13 -2.65 -2.11
N MET A 93 8.82 -3.79 -2.02
CA MET A 93 8.21 -5.07 -1.62
C MET A 93 7.67 -5.01 -0.19
N VAL A 94 8.46 -4.49 0.76
CA VAL A 94 8.04 -4.35 2.16
C VAL A 94 6.88 -3.37 2.29
N PHE A 95 6.96 -2.22 1.61
CA PHE A 95 5.90 -1.22 1.59
C PHE A 95 4.62 -1.78 0.99
N GLY A 96 4.67 -2.36 -0.20
CA GLY A 96 3.50 -2.85 -0.93
C GLY A 96 2.75 -3.96 -0.17
N LEU A 97 3.46 -4.99 0.28
CA LEU A 97 2.85 -6.09 1.05
C LEU A 97 2.39 -5.62 2.44
N GLY A 98 3.22 -4.82 3.11
CA GLY A 98 2.91 -4.27 4.42
C GLY A 98 1.70 -3.34 4.42
N GLN A 99 1.56 -2.52 3.37
CA GLN A 99 0.41 -1.62 3.17
C GLN A 99 -0.90 -2.39 3.11
N ILE A 100 -0.95 -3.52 2.40
CA ILE A 100 -2.17 -4.35 2.30
C ILE A 100 -2.60 -4.81 3.69
N VAL A 101 -1.66 -5.39 4.46
CA VAL A 101 -1.92 -5.83 5.84
C VAL A 101 -2.36 -4.66 6.72
N TRP A 102 -1.69 -3.51 6.58
CA TRP A 102 -1.98 -2.31 7.36
C TRP A 102 -3.39 -1.77 7.06
N PHE A 103 -3.80 -1.69 5.80
CA PHE A 103 -5.13 -1.25 5.40
C PHE A 103 -6.24 -2.17 5.90
N VAL A 104 -6.05 -3.49 5.76
CA VAL A 104 -7.02 -4.47 6.26
C VAL A 104 -7.18 -4.32 7.76
N TRP A 105 -6.08 -4.21 8.50
CA TRP A 105 -6.12 -4.06 9.95
C TRP A 105 -6.76 -2.72 10.37
N LEU A 106 -6.36 -1.62 9.75
CA LEU A 106 -6.98 -0.30 9.97
C LEU A 106 -8.50 -0.36 9.77
N GLY A 107 -8.95 -0.94 8.65
CA GLY A 107 -10.37 -1.08 8.33
C GLY A 107 -11.12 -1.90 9.37
N ILE A 108 -10.55 -3.02 9.81
CA ILE A 108 -11.15 -3.85 10.87
C ILE A 108 -11.28 -3.06 12.19
N ASP A 109 -10.24 -2.32 12.59
CA ASP A 109 -10.27 -1.53 13.82
C ASP A 109 -11.32 -0.41 13.75
N MET A 110 -11.41 0.29 12.61
CA MET A 110 -12.44 1.31 12.38
C MET A 110 -13.85 0.72 12.46
N LEU A 111 -14.11 -0.41 11.79
CA LEU A 111 -15.42 -1.07 11.81
C LEU A 111 -15.82 -1.53 13.23
N ARG A 112 -14.88 -2.15 13.97
CA ARG A 112 -15.14 -2.62 15.34
C ARG A 112 -15.51 -1.46 16.28
N ARG A 113 -14.82 -0.33 16.16
CA ARG A 113 -15.12 0.87 16.95
C ARG A 113 -16.48 1.46 16.58
N SER A 114 -16.82 1.55 15.29
CA SER A 114 -18.14 2.00 14.85
C SER A 114 -19.29 1.11 15.35
N SER A 115 -19.09 -0.21 15.38
CA SER A 115 -20.07 -1.15 15.96
C SER A 115 -20.25 -0.94 17.46
N SER A 116 -19.16 -0.67 18.21
CA SER A 116 -19.24 -0.41 19.65
C SER A 116 -20.01 0.86 19.98
N VAL A 117 -19.81 1.94 19.21
CA VAL A 117 -20.53 3.21 19.37
C VAL A 117 -22.03 3.03 19.08
N THR A 118 -22.38 2.25 18.05
CA THR A 118 -23.78 1.98 17.69
C THR A 118 -24.46 1.07 18.71
N ALA A 119 -23.78 0.08 19.28
CA ALA A 119 -24.31 -0.81 20.32
C ALA A 119 -24.49 -0.13 21.69
N GLN A 120 -23.78 0.98 21.94
CA GLN A 120 -23.92 1.75 23.19
C GLN A 120 -25.14 2.70 23.17
N LYS A 121 -25.61 3.13 21.99
CA LYS A 121 -26.76 4.05 21.84
C LYS A 121 -28.15 3.51 22.24
N PRO A 122 -28.50 2.21 22.14
CA PRO A 122 -29.82 1.70 22.52
C PRO A 122 -30.03 1.64 24.04
N ASN A 123 -29.02 1.22 24.81
CA ASN A 123 -29.17 1.00 26.25
C ASN A 123 -29.22 2.29 27.08
N ALA A 124 -28.67 3.39 26.57
CA ALA A 124 -28.75 4.69 27.24
C ALA A 124 -30.15 5.33 27.21
N MET A 125 -31.03 4.90 26.30
CA MET A 125 -32.41 5.39 26.23
C MET A 125 -33.37 4.61 27.15
N LEU A 126 -33.10 3.32 27.40
CA LEU A 126 -33.93 2.47 28.27
C LEU A 126 -33.66 2.67 29.77
N ALA A 127 -32.51 3.22 30.14
CA ALA A 127 -32.16 3.49 31.54
C ALA A 127 -32.70 4.83 32.09
N LYS A 128 -33.52 5.56 31.31
CA LYS A 128 -34.08 6.87 31.67
C LYS A 128 -35.61 6.94 31.73
N SER A 129 -36.31 5.81 31.58
CA SER A 129 -37.78 5.69 31.75
C SER A 129 -38.11 4.98 33.05
#